data_AF-A0A432RZY9-F1
#
_entry.id   AF-A0A432RZY9-F1
#
_cell.length_a   1.000
_cell.length_b   1.000
_cell.length_c   1.000
_cell.angle_alpha   90.00
_cell.angle_beta   90.00
_cell.angle_gamma   90.00
#
_symmetry.space_group_name_H-M   'P 1'
#
loop_
_entity.id
_entity.type
_entity.pdbx_description
1 polymer ?
#
loop_
_entity_poly.entity_id
_entity_poly.type
_entity_poly.pdbx_seq_one_letter_code
_entity_poly.pdbx_strand_id
1 'polypeptide(L)'
;MVIYEKDFQVIVKLKNGEEKGFGWVLNEGYIKGNTDYFIATEEIIKDKDNPLILLKQVKWAIYSGLDGEKLTDYFDWISPLGLVRGNSDYFRGELNRMEALFDLNGIKTKWFQKIRDRGALTGESPYYWGKENGKYALYSIENGEKLSDDFKSSVLAGALLGKSDRYIVGSYGDEIFFIYDIKEKKIVSAEFDEHKLIEILRSGGDLEKVINELPL
;
A
#
# COMPACT_ATOMS: atom_id res chain seq x y z
N MET A 1 15.70 -9.61 19.20
CA MET A 1 16.34 -9.96 17.92
C MET A 1 17.46 -8.96 17.70
N VAL A 2 18.67 -9.39 17.29
CA VAL A 2 19.85 -8.50 17.23
C VAL A 2 20.14 -8.17 15.78
N ILE A 3 20.11 -6.87 15.49
CA ILE A 3 20.69 -6.29 14.28
C ILE A 3 21.89 -5.48 14.74
N TYR A 4 23.03 -5.68 14.09
CA TYR A 4 24.20 -4.88 14.33
C TYR A 4 24.91 -4.60 13.01
N GLU A 5 25.73 -3.55 12.99
CA GLU A 5 26.50 -3.20 11.81
C GLU A 5 27.92 -3.77 11.92
N LYS A 6 28.39 -4.38 10.82
CA LYS A 6 29.75 -4.92 10.71
C LYS A 6 30.20 -4.82 9.26
N ASP A 7 31.42 -4.33 9.03
CA ASP A 7 32.01 -4.23 7.69
C ASP A 7 31.09 -3.55 6.66
N PHE A 8 30.44 -2.45 7.08
CA PHE A 8 29.46 -1.69 6.28
C PHE A 8 28.18 -2.46 5.90
N GLN A 9 27.95 -3.62 6.50
CA GLN A 9 26.74 -4.41 6.36
C GLN A 9 25.85 -4.30 7.60
N VAL A 10 24.55 -4.48 7.39
CA VAL A 10 23.57 -4.77 8.43
C VAL A 10 23.50 -6.28 8.60
N ILE A 11 23.92 -6.79 9.75
CA ILE A 11 23.84 -8.21 10.09
C ILE A 11 22.49 -8.49 10.73
N VAL A 12 21.75 -9.45 10.16
CA VAL A 12 20.48 -9.93 10.70
C VAL A 12 20.70 -11.33 11.27
N LYS A 13 20.39 -11.50 12.55
CA LYS A 13 20.32 -12.83 13.18
C LYS A 13 18.98 -13.48 12.87
N LEU A 14 19.02 -14.64 12.22
CA LEU A 14 17.88 -15.40 11.72
C LEU A 14 17.34 -16.35 12.81
N LYS A 15 16.11 -16.86 12.63
CA LYS A 15 15.50 -17.80 13.61
C LYS A 15 16.24 -19.13 13.68
N ASN A 16 16.83 -19.59 12.57
CA ASN A 16 17.66 -20.79 12.54
C ASN A 16 19.01 -20.63 13.30
N GLY A 17 19.31 -19.42 13.79
CA GLY A 17 20.52 -19.10 14.55
C GLY A 17 21.67 -18.58 13.68
N GLU A 18 21.55 -18.63 12.36
CA GLU A 18 22.54 -18.08 11.43
C GLU A 18 22.50 -16.56 11.41
N GLU A 19 23.58 -15.97 10.92
CA GLU A 19 23.69 -14.53 10.71
C GLU A 19 23.95 -14.25 9.24
N LYS A 20 23.21 -13.30 8.68
CA LYS A 20 23.33 -12.93 7.26
C LYS A 20 23.51 -11.42 7.13
N GLY A 21 24.46 -11.02 6.28
CA GLY A 21 24.78 -9.62 6.00
C GLY A 21 23.98 -9.08 4.81
N PHE A 22 23.53 -7.84 4.95
CA PHE A 22 22.80 -7.08 3.94
C PHE A 22 23.38 -5.66 3.83
N GLY A 23 23.21 -4.98 2.70
CA GLY A 23 23.62 -3.59 2.56
C GLY A 23 22.78 -2.65 3.45
N TRP A 24 21.46 -2.82 3.40
CA TRP A 24 20.50 -2.12 4.24
C TRP A 24 19.31 -3.01 4.55
N VAL A 25 18.68 -2.77 5.70
CA VAL A 25 17.43 -3.43 6.10
C VAL A 25 16.46 -2.40 6.64
N LEU A 26 15.19 -2.47 6.23
CA LEU A 26 14.14 -1.62 6.80
C LEU A 26 13.77 -2.11 8.20
N ASN A 27 13.74 -1.21 9.18
CA ASN A 27 13.37 -1.52 10.57
C ASN A 27 11.85 -1.77 10.73
N GLU A 28 11.36 -2.84 10.12
CA GLU A 28 9.96 -3.26 10.07
C GLU A 28 9.86 -4.79 10.01
N GLY A 29 8.65 -5.33 10.14
CA GLY A 29 8.38 -6.77 10.00
C GLY A 29 9.10 -7.64 11.02
N TYR A 30 9.87 -8.62 10.55
CA TYR A 30 10.70 -9.52 11.36
C TYR A 30 11.49 -8.76 12.43
N ILE A 31 11.95 -7.56 12.10
CA ILE A 31 12.78 -6.78 13.00
C ILE A 31 12.05 -6.33 14.25
N LYS A 32 10.77 -5.99 14.08
CA LYS A 32 9.88 -5.60 15.16
C LYS A 32 9.11 -6.78 15.75
N GLY A 33 9.30 -7.98 15.21
CA GLY A 33 8.55 -9.18 15.59
C GLY A 33 7.12 -9.21 15.06
N ASN A 34 6.81 -8.46 14.00
CA ASN A 34 5.46 -8.41 13.44
C ASN A 34 5.16 -9.63 12.55
N THR A 35 6.14 -10.04 11.74
CA THR A 35 6.02 -11.14 10.77
C THR A 35 7.36 -11.86 10.64
N ASP A 36 7.41 -12.88 9.79
CA ASP A 36 8.65 -13.59 9.46
C ASP A 36 9.33 -13.03 8.21
N TYR A 37 9.02 -11.78 7.85
CA TYR A 37 9.51 -11.15 6.62
C TYR A 37 10.21 -9.84 6.92
N PHE A 38 11.28 -9.53 6.18
CA PHE A 38 11.92 -8.22 6.21
C PHE A 38 12.32 -7.77 4.81
N ILE A 39 12.47 -6.46 4.64
CA ILE A 39 12.87 -5.85 3.37
C ILE A 39 14.33 -5.44 3.49
N ALA A 40 15.16 -5.88 2.54
CA ALA A 40 16.58 -5.59 2.53
C ALA A 40 17.13 -5.34 1.12
N THR A 41 18.35 -4.82 1.09
CA THR A 41 19.18 -4.70 -0.11
C THR A 41 20.41 -5.57 0.07
N GLU A 42 20.90 -6.18 -1.01
CA GLU A 42 22.17 -6.91 -0.99
C GLU A 42 23.37 -6.00 -1.29
N GLU A 43 23.15 -4.93 -2.05
CA GLU A 43 24.20 -4.01 -2.45
C GLU A 43 24.73 -3.20 -1.26
N ILE A 44 26.03 -3.30 -1.01
CA ILE A 44 26.71 -2.58 0.06
C ILE A 44 27.07 -1.19 -0.44
N ILE A 45 26.34 -0.18 0.02
CA ILE A 45 26.54 1.22 -0.35
C ILE A 45 27.02 2.09 0.82
N LYS A 46 27.10 1.54 2.03
CA LYS A 46 27.44 2.27 3.27
C LYS A 46 28.90 2.75 3.32
N ASP A 47 29.77 2.15 2.50
CA ASP A 47 31.17 2.54 2.33
C ASP A 47 31.34 3.70 1.32
N LYS A 48 30.27 4.09 0.62
CA LYS A 48 30.31 5.11 -0.44
C LYS A 48 30.06 6.52 0.09
N ASP A 49 30.51 7.51 -0.69
CA ASP A 49 30.15 8.90 -0.46
C ASP A 49 28.63 9.09 -0.66
N ASN A 50 27.96 9.62 0.37
CA ASN A 50 26.50 9.88 0.40
C ASN A 50 25.61 8.64 0.16
N PRO A 51 25.64 7.64 1.06
CA PRO A 51 24.90 6.39 0.90
C PRO A 51 23.38 6.58 0.79
N LEU A 52 22.83 7.63 1.41
CA LEU A 52 21.39 7.93 1.35
C LEU A 52 20.90 8.30 -0.06
N ILE A 53 21.77 8.84 -0.92
CA ILE A 53 21.44 9.14 -2.32
C ILE A 53 21.42 7.84 -3.12
N LEU A 54 22.41 6.98 -2.90
CA LEU A 54 22.55 5.67 -3.55
C LEU A 54 21.43 4.70 -3.14
N LEU A 55 20.86 4.87 -1.94
CA LEU A 55 19.74 4.08 -1.45
C LEU A 55 18.48 4.18 -2.35
N LYS A 56 18.39 5.23 -3.18
CA LYS A 56 17.32 5.39 -4.19
C LYS A 56 17.58 4.63 -5.49
N GLN A 57 18.76 4.02 -5.64
CA GLN A 57 19.21 3.34 -6.86
C GLN A 57 19.38 1.84 -6.64
N VAL A 58 19.68 1.43 -5.41
CA VAL A 58 19.74 0.02 -5.02
C VAL A 58 18.38 -0.65 -5.16
N LYS A 59 18.42 -1.96 -5.33
CA LYS A 59 17.22 -2.78 -5.40
C LYS A 59 16.89 -3.42 -4.08
N TRP A 60 15.59 -3.54 -3.83
CA TRP A 60 15.02 -4.10 -2.60
C TRP A 60 14.32 -5.42 -2.90
N ALA A 61 14.39 -6.35 -1.96
CA ALA A 61 13.62 -7.58 -1.98
C ALA A 61 13.11 -7.91 -0.56
N ILE A 62 12.09 -8.75 -0.49
CA ILE A 62 11.62 -9.37 0.74
C ILE A 62 12.38 -10.67 0.98
N TYR A 63 12.80 -10.85 2.23
CA TYR A 63 13.55 -12.01 2.72
C TYR A 63 12.83 -12.66 3.90
N SER A 64 13.02 -13.96 4.02
CA SER A 64 12.58 -14.77 5.15
C SER A 64 13.45 -14.50 6.39
N GLY A 65 12.83 -14.17 7.51
CA GLY A 65 13.47 -14.11 8.83
C GLY A 65 13.82 -15.47 9.42
N LEU A 66 13.37 -16.57 8.80
CA LEU A 66 13.69 -17.92 9.26
C LEU A 66 15.13 -18.31 8.91
N ASP A 67 15.51 -18.11 7.65
CA ASP A 67 16.73 -18.61 7.01
C ASP A 67 17.40 -17.59 6.07
N GLY A 68 16.82 -16.39 5.93
CA GLY A 68 17.37 -15.35 5.07
C GLY A 68 17.18 -15.63 3.58
N GLU A 69 16.33 -16.58 3.18
CA GLU A 69 16.01 -16.82 1.78
C GLU A 69 15.33 -15.59 1.16
N LYS A 70 15.68 -15.27 -0.09
CA LYS A 70 15.02 -14.21 -0.85
C LYS A 70 13.70 -14.73 -1.40
N LEU A 71 12.59 -14.12 -1.02
CA LEU A 71 11.24 -14.58 -1.34
C LEU A 71 10.63 -13.90 -2.56
N THR A 72 11.29 -12.88 -3.10
CA THR A 72 10.76 -12.03 -4.18
C THR A 72 11.85 -11.62 -5.15
N ASP A 73 11.43 -11.18 -6.34
CA ASP A 73 12.30 -10.45 -7.25
C ASP A 73 12.76 -9.11 -6.65
N TYR A 74 13.70 -8.47 -7.34
CA TYR A 74 14.19 -7.15 -6.98
C TYR A 74 13.28 -6.04 -7.51
N PHE A 75 13.03 -5.04 -6.67
CA PHE A 75 12.24 -3.85 -6.97
C PHE A 75 13.06 -2.58 -6.78
N ASP A 76 12.64 -1.49 -7.41
CA ASP A 76 13.19 -0.14 -7.10
C ASP A 76 12.89 0.24 -5.64
N TRP A 77 11.73 -0.18 -5.15
CA TRP A 77 11.32 0.01 -3.77
C TRP A 77 10.19 -0.95 -3.39
N ILE A 78 10.09 -1.30 -2.11
CA ILE A 78 9.00 -2.11 -1.55
C ILE A 78 8.41 -1.39 -0.34
N SER A 79 7.08 -1.35 -0.27
CA SER A 79 6.37 -0.82 0.90
C SER A 79 6.50 -1.75 2.09
N PRO A 80 6.84 -1.23 3.29
CA PRO A 80 6.75 -2.02 4.51
C PRO A 80 5.28 -2.27 4.93
N LEU A 81 4.31 -1.55 4.36
CA LEU A 81 2.90 -1.80 4.61
C LEU A 81 2.46 -3.14 4.00
N GLY A 82 1.40 -3.73 4.55
CA GLY A 82 0.87 -5.01 4.10
C GLY A 82 1.67 -6.17 4.65
N LEU A 83 2.18 -7.04 3.76
CA LEU A 83 2.81 -8.32 4.08
C LEU A 83 3.88 -8.21 5.16
N VAL A 84 4.78 -7.24 5.05
CA VAL A 84 5.93 -7.14 5.96
C VAL A 84 5.48 -6.69 7.35
N ARG A 85 4.53 -5.76 7.47
CA ARG A 85 3.97 -5.35 8.76
C ARG A 85 2.89 -6.29 9.31
N GLY A 86 2.43 -7.27 8.51
CA GLY A 86 1.39 -8.23 8.89
C GLY A 86 -0.02 -7.68 8.77
N ASN A 87 -0.23 -6.64 7.95
CA ASN A 87 -1.54 -6.01 7.78
C ASN A 87 -2.42 -6.71 6.72
N SER A 88 -1.80 -7.35 5.74
CA SER A 88 -2.45 -8.08 4.65
C SER A 88 -1.49 -9.09 4.04
N ASP A 89 -1.98 -9.96 3.16
CA ASP A 89 -1.14 -10.89 2.40
C ASP A 89 -0.41 -10.22 1.21
N TYR A 90 -0.63 -8.92 1.01
CA TYR A 90 -0.12 -8.19 -0.14
C TYR A 90 1.01 -7.25 0.23
N PHE A 91 1.97 -7.06 -0.67
CA PHE A 91 2.92 -5.94 -0.61
C PHE A 91 2.82 -5.09 -1.86
N ARG A 92 3.25 -3.83 -1.76
CA ARG A 92 3.37 -2.93 -2.91
C ARG A 92 4.83 -2.86 -3.34
N GLY A 93 5.10 -3.26 -4.58
CA GLY A 93 6.41 -3.12 -5.23
C GLY A 93 6.40 -2.00 -6.26
N GLU A 94 7.51 -1.28 -6.36
CA GLU A 94 7.76 -0.28 -7.40
C GLU A 94 8.80 -0.78 -8.41
N LEU A 95 8.52 -0.61 -9.69
CA LEU A 95 9.46 -0.86 -10.78
C LEU A 95 9.25 0.19 -11.89
N ASN A 96 10.33 0.84 -12.33
CA ASN A 96 10.31 1.87 -13.37
C ASN A 96 9.27 2.98 -13.09
N ARG A 97 9.15 3.41 -11.82
CA ARG A 97 8.17 4.42 -11.35
C ARG A 97 6.71 4.00 -11.50
N MET A 98 6.45 2.70 -11.64
CA MET A 98 5.13 2.11 -11.65
C MET A 98 4.98 1.20 -10.43
N GLU A 99 3.78 1.14 -9.88
CA GLU A 99 3.45 0.38 -8.68
C GLU A 99 2.46 -0.75 -9.01
N ALA A 100 2.63 -1.90 -8.38
CA ALA A 100 1.67 -2.99 -8.38
C ALA A 100 1.56 -3.62 -6.99
N LEU A 101 0.44 -4.31 -6.74
CA LEU A 101 0.31 -5.18 -5.57
C LEU A 101 0.71 -6.60 -5.93
N PHE A 102 1.38 -7.26 -5.00
CA PHE A 102 1.92 -8.60 -5.12
C PHE A 102 1.55 -9.41 -3.88
N ASP A 103 1.43 -10.73 -4.02
CA ASP A 103 1.65 -11.65 -2.90
C ASP A 103 3.00 -12.36 -3.11
N LEU A 104 3.34 -13.33 -2.26
CA LEU A 104 4.55 -14.14 -2.43
C LEU A 104 4.53 -15.05 -3.67
N ASN A 105 3.38 -15.25 -4.31
CA ASN A 105 3.25 -16.01 -5.56
C ASN A 105 3.40 -15.12 -6.81
N GLY A 106 3.52 -13.80 -6.63
CA GLY A 106 3.76 -12.84 -7.70
C GLY A 106 2.72 -11.73 -7.78
N ILE A 107 2.64 -11.13 -8.96
CA ILE A 107 1.83 -9.93 -9.18
C ILE A 107 0.32 -10.23 -9.12
N LYS A 108 -0.45 -9.35 -8.47
CA LYS A 108 -1.92 -9.44 -8.33
C LYS A 108 -2.68 -8.39 -9.09
N THR A 109 -2.00 -7.30 -9.45
CA THR A 109 -2.61 -6.20 -10.19
C THR A 109 -1.83 -5.94 -11.46
N LYS A 110 -2.43 -5.24 -12.43
CA LYS A 110 -1.60 -4.57 -13.44
C LYS A 110 -0.72 -3.50 -12.79
N TRP A 111 0.20 -2.93 -13.56
CA TRP A 111 1.03 -1.81 -13.14
C TRP A 111 0.26 -0.49 -13.23
N PHE A 112 0.39 0.36 -12.21
CA PHE A 112 -0.22 1.67 -12.10
C PHE A 112 0.83 2.76 -11.92
N GLN A 113 0.51 4.01 -12.25
CA GLN A 113 1.40 5.13 -11.93
C GLN A 113 1.56 5.32 -10.41
N LYS A 114 0.53 4.91 -9.65
CA LYS A 114 0.50 4.90 -8.19
C LYS A 114 -0.65 4.05 -7.69
N ILE A 115 -0.48 3.38 -6.56
CA ILE A 115 -1.51 2.72 -5.76
C ILE A 115 -1.56 3.39 -4.39
N ARG A 116 -2.75 3.69 -3.87
CA ARG A 116 -2.87 4.27 -2.51
C ARG A 116 -2.56 3.23 -1.44
N ASP A 117 -2.11 3.70 -0.28
CA ASP A 117 -1.70 2.82 0.82
C ASP A 117 -2.86 2.04 1.45
N ARG A 118 -4.07 2.59 1.41
CA ARG A 118 -5.25 2.08 2.13
C ARG A 118 -6.06 1.13 1.26
N GLY A 119 -6.80 0.23 1.90
CA GLY A 119 -7.62 -0.79 1.25
C GLY A 119 -6.91 -2.15 1.27
N ALA A 120 -6.74 -2.78 0.11
CA ALA A 120 -6.17 -4.13 -0.01
C ALA A 120 -4.77 -4.22 0.61
N LEU A 121 -3.89 -3.23 0.39
CA LEU A 121 -2.54 -3.23 0.94
C LEU A 121 -2.54 -3.22 2.48
N THR A 122 -3.47 -2.53 3.13
CA THR A 122 -3.57 -2.46 4.60
C THR A 122 -4.53 -3.49 5.19
N GLY A 123 -5.17 -4.33 4.38
CA GLY A 123 -6.15 -5.33 4.82
C GLY A 123 -7.49 -4.73 5.27
N GLU A 124 -7.74 -3.46 4.97
CA GLU A 124 -8.96 -2.75 5.40
C GLU A 124 -10.17 -3.08 4.51
N SER A 125 -9.92 -3.50 3.27
CA SER A 125 -10.95 -3.91 2.32
C SER A 125 -10.34 -4.70 1.16
N PRO A 126 -11.14 -5.43 0.35
CA PRO A 126 -10.66 -6.07 -0.88
C PRO A 126 -10.48 -5.08 -2.05
N TYR A 127 -10.43 -3.78 -1.80
CA TYR A 127 -10.40 -2.76 -2.84
C TYR A 127 -9.13 -1.92 -2.79
N TYR A 128 -8.70 -1.37 -3.92
CA TYR A 128 -7.56 -0.47 -3.99
C TYR A 128 -7.77 0.66 -5.00
N TRP A 129 -7.16 1.81 -4.74
CA TRP A 129 -7.13 2.93 -5.67
C TRP A 129 -5.89 2.85 -6.56
N GLY A 130 -6.09 2.64 -7.86
CA GLY A 130 -5.03 2.66 -8.87
C GLY A 130 -5.06 3.95 -9.70
N LYS A 131 -3.89 4.54 -9.95
CA LYS A 131 -3.73 5.75 -10.76
C LYS A 131 -3.30 5.44 -12.19
N GLU A 132 -4.05 5.91 -13.16
CA GLU A 132 -3.74 5.86 -14.59
C GLU A 132 -4.05 7.21 -15.24
N ASN A 133 -3.20 7.66 -16.17
CA ASN A 133 -3.40 8.90 -16.92
C ASN A 133 -3.74 10.12 -16.04
N GLY A 134 -3.10 10.21 -14.86
CA GLY A 134 -3.32 11.33 -13.94
C GLY A 134 -4.53 11.19 -13.01
N LYS A 135 -5.40 10.19 -13.20
CA LYS A 135 -6.65 10.00 -12.43
C LYS A 135 -6.64 8.69 -11.66
N TYR A 136 -7.48 8.60 -10.63
CA TYR A 136 -7.66 7.41 -9.80
C TYR A 136 -8.99 6.74 -10.08
N ALA A 137 -8.99 5.41 -10.10
CA ALA A 137 -10.20 4.60 -10.09
C ALA A 137 -10.09 3.51 -9.01
N LEU A 138 -11.25 3.07 -8.52
CA LEU A 138 -11.34 1.97 -7.56
C LEU A 138 -11.32 0.64 -8.31
N TYR A 139 -10.57 -0.31 -7.78
CA TYR A 139 -10.46 -1.66 -8.32
C TYR A 139 -10.68 -2.72 -7.25
N SER A 140 -11.22 -3.87 -7.64
CA SER A 140 -11.23 -5.08 -6.81
C SER A 140 -9.89 -5.82 -6.93
N ILE A 141 -9.32 -6.23 -5.79
CA ILE A 141 -8.12 -7.07 -5.77
C ILE A 141 -8.42 -8.52 -6.19
N GLU A 142 -9.67 -8.97 -6.02
CA GLU A 142 -10.06 -10.36 -6.26
C GLU A 142 -10.09 -10.70 -7.75
N ASN A 143 -10.61 -9.79 -8.58
CA ASN A 143 -10.82 -10.02 -10.01
C ASN A 143 -10.23 -8.93 -10.92
N GLY A 144 -9.67 -7.85 -10.36
CA GLY A 144 -9.11 -6.73 -11.11
C GLY A 144 -10.14 -5.82 -11.77
N GLU A 145 -11.43 -5.98 -11.49
CA GLU A 145 -12.50 -5.15 -12.07
C GLU A 145 -12.35 -3.69 -11.63
N LYS A 146 -12.51 -2.75 -12.57
CA LYS A 146 -12.66 -1.33 -12.30
C LYS A 146 -14.10 -1.03 -11.84
N LEU A 147 -14.22 -0.49 -10.64
CA LEU A 147 -15.48 -0.33 -9.90
C LEU A 147 -16.02 1.10 -9.89
N SER A 148 -15.23 2.08 -10.31
CA SER A 148 -15.63 3.48 -10.34
C SER A 148 -15.21 4.19 -11.61
N ASP A 149 -15.74 5.39 -11.83
CA ASP A 149 -15.21 6.34 -12.80
C ASP A 149 -13.79 6.81 -12.44
N ASP A 150 -13.16 7.54 -13.37
CA ASP A 150 -11.85 8.14 -13.17
C ASP A 150 -11.96 9.49 -12.44
N PHE A 151 -11.53 9.52 -11.19
CA PHE A 151 -11.56 10.70 -10.33
C PHE A 151 -10.22 11.45 -10.35
N LYS A 152 -10.25 12.78 -10.24
CA LYS A 152 -9.02 13.60 -10.12
C LYS A 152 -8.34 13.35 -8.78
N SER A 153 -9.13 13.13 -7.73
CA SER A 153 -8.67 12.72 -6.40
C SER A 153 -9.38 11.45 -5.95
N SER A 154 -8.64 10.60 -5.25
CA SER A 154 -9.17 9.44 -4.52
C SER A 154 -9.39 9.83 -3.06
N VAL A 155 -10.62 9.77 -2.56
CA VAL A 155 -10.92 10.06 -1.15
C VAL A 155 -11.18 8.75 -0.41
N LEU A 156 -10.66 8.67 0.81
CA LEU A 156 -10.64 7.46 1.63
C LEU A 156 -11.89 7.35 2.50
N ALA A 157 -12.97 6.71 2.04
CA ALA A 157 -14.15 6.45 2.88
C ALA A 157 -14.94 5.21 2.42
N GLY A 158 -15.84 4.71 3.27
CA GLY A 158 -16.75 3.60 2.97
C GLY A 158 -16.02 2.30 2.65
N ALA A 159 -16.10 1.86 1.39
CA ALA A 159 -15.49 0.63 0.88
C ALA A 159 -14.01 0.50 1.17
N LEU A 160 -13.26 1.60 1.13
CA LEU A 160 -11.82 1.52 1.41
C LEU A 160 -11.50 1.27 2.89
N LEU A 161 -12.43 1.59 3.79
CA LEU A 161 -12.28 1.43 5.24
C LEU A 161 -12.97 0.16 5.77
N GLY A 162 -13.52 -0.66 4.88
CA GLY A 162 -14.29 -1.86 5.26
C GLY A 162 -15.61 -1.53 5.96
N LYS A 163 -16.14 -0.31 5.77
CA LYS A 163 -17.36 0.17 6.45
C LYS A 163 -18.63 -0.02 5.64
N SER A 164 -18.49 -0.18 4.33
CA SER A 164 -19.57 -0.50 3.38
C SER A 164 -18.90 -1.14 2.19
N ASP A 165 -19.39 -2.25 1.64
CA ASP A 165 -18.84 -2.83 0.41
C ASP A 165 -19.33 -2.11 -0.87
N ARG A 166 -20.18 -1.09 -0.71
CA ARG A 166 -20.99 -0.50 -1.79
C ARG A 166 -20.68 0.96 -2.06
N TYR A 167 -20.42 1.76 -1.03
CA TYR A 167 -20.31 3.21 -1.17
C TYR A 167 -18.88 3.71 -1.00
N ILE A 168 -18.52 4.72 -1.79
CA ILE A 168 -17.26 5.46 -1.66
C ILE A 168 -17.49 6.96 -1.80
N VAL A 169 -16.51 7.74 -1.38
CA VAL A 169 -16.46 9.18 -1.69
C VAL A 169 -15.56 9.40 -2.91
N GLY A 170 -16.10 10.05 -3.93
CA GLY A 170 -15.40 10.48 -5.13
C GLY A 170 -15.19 12.00 -5.16
N SER A 171 -14.28 12.46 -6.02
CA SER A 171 -14.11 13.88 -6.35
C SER A 171 -13.53 14.04 -7.75
N TYR A 172 -14.21 14.81 -8.61
CA TYR A 172 -13.69 15.19 -9.93
C TYR A 172 -12.72 16.39 -9.87
N GLY A 173 -12.60 17.05 -8.71
CA GLY A 173 -11.72 18.19 -8.48
C GLY A 173 -12.28 19.21 -7.50
N ASP A 174 -11.45 20.20 -7.20
CA ASP A 174 -11.85 21.50 -6.62
C ASP A 174 -12.59 21.41 -5.28
N GLU A 175 -12.16 20.46 -4.43
CA GLU A 175 -12.66 20.28 -3.04
C GLU A 175 -14.16 19.99 -2.95
N ILE A 176 -14.77 19.56 -4.06
CA ILE A 176 -16.14 19.08 -4.12
C ILE A 176 -16.15 17.55 -4.12
N PHE A 177 -16.97 16.99 -3.23
CA PHE A 177 -17.08 15.56 -2.97
C PHE A 177 -18.51 15.07 -3.15
N PHE A 178 -18.65 13.78 -3.44
CA PHE A 178 -19.94 13.12 -3.57
C PHE A 178 -19.83 11.64 -3.18
N ILE A 179 -20.95 11.01 -2.84
CA ILE A 179 -21.01 9.58 -2.60
C ILE A 179 -21.36 8.87 -3.90
N TYR A 180 -20.56 7.86 -4.25
CA TYR A 180 -20.73 7.01 -5.41
C TYR A 180 -21.12 5.60 -4.96
N ASP A 181 -22.14 5.04 -5.61
CA ASP A 181 -22.56 3.65 -5.45
C ASP A 181 -21.81 2.79 -6.48
N ILE A 182 -20.91 1.94 -5.98
CA ILE A 182 -20.09 1.03 -6.79
C ILE A 182 -20.97 0.06 -7.60
N LYS A 183 -22.07 -0.41 -7.00
CA LYS A 183 -22.95 -1.42 -7.61
C LYS A 183 -23.78 -0.82 -8.73
N GLU A 184 -24.39 0.33 -8.46
CA GLU A 184 -25.25 1.03 -9.42
C GLU A 184 -24.45 1.92 -10.39
N LYS A 185 -23.15 2.06 -10.17
CA LYS A 185 -22.20 2.87 -10.96
C LYS A 185 -22.68 4.31 -11.17
N LYS A 186 -23.18 4.94 -10.10
CA LYS A 186 -23.72 6.30 -10.14
C LYS A 186 -23.49 7.06 -8.84
N ILE A 187 -23.54 8.39 -8.93
CA ILE A 187 -23.59 9.27 -7.76
C ILE A 187 -24.94 9.07 -7.06
N VAL A 188 -24.94 9.07 -5.72
CA VAL A 188 -26.14 8.84 -4.88
C VAL A 188 -26.32 9.88 -3.76
N SER A 189 -25.48 10.91 -3.71
CA SER A 189 -25.66 12.06 -2.80
C SER A 189 -25.57 13.38 -3.54
N ALA A 190 -26.11 14.44 -2.92
CA ALA A 190 -25.71 15.80 -3.25
C ALA A 190 -24.20 16.01 -3.02
N GLU A 191 -23.65 17.03 -3.67
CA GLU A 191 -22.27 17.46 -3.49
C GLU A 191 -22.03 18.06 -2.09
N PHE A 192 -20.84 17.85 -1.54
CA PHE A 192 -20.44 18.40 -0.23
C PHE A 192 -18.96 18.80 -0.21
N ASP A 193 -18.61 19.62 0.78
CA ASP A 193 -17.27 20.21 0.94
C ASP A 193 -16.33 19.36 1.83
N GLU A 194 -15.09 19.85 2.00
CA GLU A 194 -14.07 19.20 2.83
C GLU A 194 -14.49 19.10 4.30
N HIS A 195 -15.22 20.09 4.84
CA HIS A 195 -15.67 20.05 6.23
C HIS A 195 -16.60 18.87 6.48
N LYS A 196 -17.57 18.65 5.58
CA LYS A 196 -18.45 17.48 5.69
C LYS A 196 -17.66 16.19 5.50
N LEU A 197 -16.71 16.15 4.56
CA LEU A 197 -15.83 14.99 4.42
C LEU A 197 -15.09 14.65 5.73
N ILE A 198 -14.51 15.64 6.40
CA ILE A 198 -13.81 15.44 7.68
C ILE A 198 -14.78 14.89 8.75
N GLU A 199 -16.02 15.38 8.79
CA GLU A 199 -17.06 14.86 9.69
C GLU A 199 -17.34 13.38 9.42
N ILE A 200 -17.48 12.98 8.15
CA ILE A 200 -17.67 11.60 7.72
C ILE A 200 -16.51 10.71 8.18
N LEU A 201 -15.27 11.18 8.01
CA LEU A 201 -14.09 10.43 8.44
C LEU A 201 -14.03 10.29 9.97
N ARG A 202 -14.40 11.34 10.72
CA ARG A 202 -14.45 11.33 12.19
C ARG A 202 -15.57 10.44 12.73
N SER A 203 -16.68 10.32 12.02
CA SER A 203 -17.77 9.39 12.36
C SER A 203 -17.47 7.94 11.94
N GLY A 204 -16.26 7.67 11.46
CA GLY A 204 -15.81 6.33 11.10
C GLY A 204 -16.20 5.89 9.70
N GLY A 205 -16.64 6.81 8.83
CA GLY A 205 -16.86 6.54 7.40
C GLY A 205 -18.20 5.88 7.07
N ASP A 206 -19.23 6.06 7.89
CA ASP A 206 -20.59 5.56 7.63
C ASP A 206 -21.28 6.42 6.56
N LEU A 207 -21.19 5.96 5.31
CA LEU A 207 -21.75 6.66 4.15
C LEU A 207 -23.27 6.47 4.02
N GLU A 208 -23.85 5.42 4.60
CA GLU A 208 -25.31 5.20 4.52
C GLU A 208 -26.07 6.28 5.27
N LYS A 209 -25.58 6.61 6.47
CA LYS A 209 -26.13 7.73 7.24
C LYS A 209 -26.05 9.04 6.45
N VAL A 210 -24.93 9.29 5.78
CA VAL A 210 -24.70 10.54 5.04
C VAL A 210 -25.60 10.65 3.83
N ILE A 211 -25.84 9.56 3.10
CA ILE A 211 -26.78 9.54 1.97
C ILE A 211 -28.17 9.99 2.42
N ASN A 212 -28.61 9.58 3.61
CA ASN A 212 -29.91 10.01 4.17
C ASN A 212 -29.93 11.50 4.56
N GLU A 213 -28.78 12.08 4.92
CA GLU A 213 -28.64 13.51 5.24
C GLU A 213 -28.49 14.39 3.98
N LEU A 214 -27.93 13.83 2.90
CA LEU A 214 -27.60 14.52 1.65
C LEU A 214 -28.21 13.79 0.42
N PRO A 215 -29.55 13.68 0.33
CA PRO A 215 -30.18 13.06 -0.83
C PRO A 215 -29.89 13.87 -2.10
N LEU A 216 -29.82 13.16 -3.24
CA LEU A 216 -29.75 13.76 -4.58
C LEU A 216 -30.93 14.70 -4.87
#